data_AF-G7VH40-F1
#
_entry.id   AF-G7VH40-F1
#
_cell.length_a   1.000
_cell.length_b   1.000
_cell.length_c   1.000
_cell.angle_alpha   90.00
_cell.angle_beta   90.00
_cell.angle_gamma   90.00
#
_symmetry.space_group_name_H-M   'P 1'
#
loop_
_entity.id
_entity.type
_entity.pdbx_description
1 polymer ?
#
loop_
_entity_poly.entity_id
_entity_poly.type
_entity_poly.pdbx_seq_one_letter_code
_entity_poly.pdbx_strand_id
1 'polypeptide(L)'
;MEEFVKRARSQPPVFLNQIPYLLAAGEEGVYYVTLHDMLFAFKLDGEYYHLGFLDLKKRVLIEVDRCEGVEEATTLVDVAEDVPWSGQSTKYAFSVYPAECGGGRAFGFIALKINVELDKAYHNWGAVALYLLRDRTEQYLQVLNKKYKVLDAVEIE
;
A
#
# COMPACT_ATOMS: atom_id res chain seq x y z
N MET A 1 -2.07 -17.99 -1.95
CA MET A 1 -2.56 -16.71 -2.54
C MET A 1 -4.08 -16.46 -2.40
N GLU A 2 -4.95 -17.35 -2.89
CA GLU A 2 -6.41 -17.11 -2.91
C GLU A 2 -7.03 -16.93 -1.52
N GLU A 3 -6.56 -17.69 -0.53
CA GLU A 3 -7.01 -17.57 0.86
C GLU A 3 -6.71 -16.19 1.44
N PHE A 4 -5.54 -15.62 1.13
CA PHE A 4 -5.18 -14.26 1.54
C PHE A 4 -6.15 -13.24 0.93
N VAL A 5 -6.40 -13.31 -0.38
CA VAL A 5 -7.34 -12.39 -1.05
C VAL A 5 -8.76 -12.53 -0.50
N LYS A 6 -9.22 -13.77 -0.24
CA LYS A 6 -10.53 -14.01 0.37
C LYS A 6 -10.65 -13.37 1.75
N ARG A 7 -9.61 -13.52 2.58
CA ARG A 7 -9.54 -12.88 3.90
C ARG A 7 -9.43 -11.36 3.82
N ALA A 8 -8.71 -10.84 2.83
CA ALA A 8 -8.60 -9.41 2.59
C ALA A 8 -9.97 -8.80 2.23
N ARG A 9 -10.68 -9.43 1.29
CA ARG A 9 -12.02 -8.98 0.87
C ARG A 9 -13.12 -9.19 1.93
N SER A 10 -12.84 -9.99 2.97
CA SER A 10 -13.75 -10.18 4.11
C SER A 10 -13.55 -9.16 5.24
N GLN A 11 -12.58 -8.23 5.13
CA GLN A 11 -12.44 -7.14 6.10
C GLN A 11 -13.65 -6.19 6.01
N PRO A 12 -13.96 -5.42 7.08
CA PRO A 12 -15.06 -4.46 7.07
C PRO A 12 -15.00 -3.54 5.84
N PRO A 13 -16.08 -3.47 5.04
CA PRO A 13 -16.05 -2.72 3.79
C PRO A 13 -16.17 -1.22 4.04
N VAL A 14 -15.41 -0.43 3.29
CA VAL A 14 -15.44 1.03 3.31
C VAL A 14 -15.30 1.60 1.90
N PHE A 15 -15.78 2.82 1.70
CA PHE A 15 -15.53 3.60 0.50
C PHE A 15 -14.39 4.59 0.73
N LEU A 16 -13.68 4.98 -0.33
CA LEU A 16 -12.55 5.94 -0.22
C LEU A 16 -12.93 7.22 0.51
N ASN A 17 -14.11 7.77 0.20
CA ASN A 17 -14.60 9.01 0.79
C ASN A 17 -14.98 8.86 2.28
N GLN A 18 -15.00 7.65 2.82
CA GLN A 18 -15.22 7.38 4.23
C GLN A 18 -13.92 7.37 5.04
N ILE A 19 -12.75 7.24 4.41
CA ILE A 19 -11.46 7.17 5.10
C ILE A 19 -11.21 8.39 6.01
N PRO A 20 -11.47 9.66 5.61
CA PRO A 20 -11.29 10.80 6.50
C PRO A 20 -12.11 10.70 7.79
N TYR A 21 -13.31 10.11 7.71
CA TYR A 21 -14.18 9.92 8.89
C TYR A 21 -13.63 8.83 9.82
N LEU A 22 -13.11 7.73 9.27
CA LEU A 22 -12.48 6.68 10.07
C LEU A 22 -11.25 7.21 10.82
N LEU A 23 -10.42 8.01 10.14
CA LEU A 23 -9.26 8.67 10.75
C LEU A 23 -9.70 9.62 11.86
N ALA A 24 -10.68 10.50 11.58
CA ALA A 24 -11.18 11.45 12.58
C ALA A 24 -11.86 10.77 13.79
N ALA A 25 -12.49 9.62 13.58
CA ALA A 25 -13.10 8.82 14.65
C ALA A 25 -12.08 7.99 15.46
N GLY A 26 -10.83 7.88 14.99
CA GLY A 26 -9.81 7.06 15.63
C GLY A 26 -10.11 5.55 15.59
N GLU A 27 -10.92 5.10 14.62
CA GLU A 27 -11.31 3.70 14.49
C GLU A 27 -10.20 2.87 13.81
N GLU A 28 -9.07 2.67 14.52
CA GLU A 28 -7.94 1.89 14.00
C GLU A 28 -8.34 0.48 13.55
N GLY A 29 -7.72 -0.01 12.49
CA GLY A 29 -8.03 -1.34 11.99
C GLY A 29 -7.59 -1.56 10.56
N VAL A 30 -8.11 -2.64 9.98
CA VAL A 30 -7.94 -3.01 8.58
C VAL A 30 -9.32 -3.08 7.93
N TYR A 31 -9.45 -2.43 6.78
CA TYR A 31 -10.69 -2.21 6.05
C TYR A 31 -10.52 -2.59 4.60
N TYR A 32 -11.59 -3.06 3.96
CA TYR A 32 -11.60 -3.38 2.54
C TYR A 32 -12.25 -2.25 1.73
N VAL A 33 -11.49 -1.63 0.83
CA VAL A 33 -11.95 -0.56 -0.06
C VAL A 33 -12.60 -1.17 -1.31
N THR A 34 -13.92 -1.31 -1.28
CA THR A 34 -14.67 -2.28 -2.11
C THR A 34 -14.54 -2.06 -3.62
N LEU A 35 -14.58 -0.80 -4.10
CA LEU A 35 -14.53 -0.49 -5.53
C LEU A 35 -13.12 -0.51 -6.13
N HIS A 36 -12.11 -0.43 -5.27
CA HIS A 36 -10.71 -0.33 -5.69
C HIS A 36 -9.92 -1.60 -5.42
N ASP A 37 -10.57 -2.63 -4.88
CA ASP A 37 -9.96 -3.89 -4.48
C ASP A 37 -8.64 -3.67 -3.72
N MET A 38 -8.73 -2.88 -2.66
CA MET A 38 -7.58 -2.42 -1.89
C MET A 38 -7.84 -2.65 -0.40
N LEU A 39 -6.83 -3.09 0.35
CA LEU A 39 -6.89 -2.99 1.81
C LEU A 39 -6.41 -1.62 2.25
N PHE A 40 -7.09 -1.06 3.23
CA PHE A 40 -6.66 0.12 3.96
C PHE A 40 -6.46 -0.28 5.42
N ALA A 41 -5.30 0.06 5.98
CA ALA A 41 -5.02 -0.12 7.39
C ALA A 41 -4.52 1.19 7.98
N PHE A 42 -4.84 1.46 9.24
CA PHE A 42 -4.19 2.54 9.95
C PHE A 42 -4.05 2.30 11.45
N LYS A 43 -3.05 2.99 12.01
CA LYS A 43 -2.81 3.14 13.45
C LYS A 43 -2.40 4.57 13.77
N LEU A 44 -2.68 5.03 14.97
CA LEU A 44 -2.22 6.30 15.51
C LEU A 44 -1.08 6.06 16.51
N ASP A 45 0.10 6.60 16.23
CA ASP A 45 1.25 6.55 17.15
C ASP A 45 1.44 7.91 17.83
N GLY A 46 0.40 8.37 18.53
CA GLY A 46 0.36 9.65 19.25
C GLY A 46 0.33 10.89 18.35
N GLU A 47 1.34 11.09 17.52
CA GLU A 47 1.55 12.28 16.68
C GLU A 47 1.21 12.05 15.20
N TYR A 48 1.24 10.80 14.73
CA TYR A 48 1.04 10.46 13.32
C TYR A 48 0.07 9.30 13.12
N TYR A 49 -0.75 9.43 12.09
CA TYR A 49 -1.42 8.30 11.48
C TYR A 49 -0.46 7.56 10.56
N HIS A 50 -0.27 6.28 10.83
CA HIS A 50 0.44 5.35 9.95
C HIS A 50 -0.57 4.67 9.04
N LEU A 51 -0.63 5.11 7.78
CA LEU A 51 -1.56 4.58 6.80
C LEU A 51 -0.86 3.52 5.95
N GLY A 52 -1.51 2.39 5.76
CA GLY A 52 -1.10 1.32 4.84
C GLY A 52 -2.20 1.07 3.81
N PHE A 53 -1.81 1.00 2.54
CA PHE A 53 -2.67 0.68 1.42
C PHE A 53 -2.10 -0.52 0.68
N LEU A 54 -2.90 -1.54 0.41
CA LEU A 54 -2.47 -2.73 -0.30
C LEU A 54 -3.32 -2.91 -1.56
N ASP A 55 -2.72 -2.76 -2.73
CA ASP A 55 -3.40 -2.91 -4.01
C ASP A 55 -3.53 -4.39 -4.38
N LEU A 56 -4.73 -4.97 -4.20
CA LEU A 56 -4.98 -6.38 -4.51
C LEU A 56 -5.11 -6.63 -6.02
N LYS A 57 -5.21 -5.56 -6.84
CA LYS A 57 -5.23 -5.66 -8.30
C LYS A 57 -3.84 -5.82 -8.89
N LYS A 58 -2.76 -5.52 -8.16
CA LYS A 58 -1.39 -5.66 -8.67
C LYS A 58 -0.63 -6.71 -7.90
N ARG A 59 -0.54 -7.91 -8.49
CA ARG A 59 0.30 -8.99 -7.99
C ARG A 59 1.72 -8.85 -8.54
N VAL A 60 2.70 -9.18 -7.71
CA VAL A 60 4.12 -9.18 -8.06
C VAL A 60 4.76 -10.49 -7.63
N LEU A 61 5.55 -11.07 -8.51
CA LEU A 61 6.41 -12.21 -8.23
C LEU A 61 7.87 -11.78 -8.36
N ILE A 62 8.65 -11.95 -7.29
CA ILE A 62 10.08 -11.63 -7.24
C ILE A 62 10.92 -12.82 -6.79
N GLU A 63 12.16 -12.90 -7.26
CA GLU A 63 13.18 -13.78 -6.68
C GLU A 63 13.67 -13.21 -5.34
N VAL A 64 13.73 -14.03 -4.29
CA VAL A 64 14.22 -13.63 -2.95
C VAL A 64 15.04 -14.76 -2.33
N ASP A 65 16.09 -14.39 -1.58
CA ASP A 65 16.94 -15.38 -0.90
C ASP A 65 16.25 -15.98 0.34
N ARG A 66 15.45 -15.17 1.04
CA ARG A 66 14.72 -15.54 2.27
C ARG A 66 13.37 -14.84 2.31
N CYS A 67 12.40 -15.45 2.98
CA CYS A 67 11.06 -14.90 3.14
C CYS A 67 10.95 -13.84 4.24
N GLU A 68 11.85 -13.89 5.20
CA GLU A 68 11.91 -12.92 6.29
C GLU A 68 12.40 -11.57 5.76
N GLY A 69 11.67 -10.51 6.09
CA GLY A 69 12.08 -9.15 5.77
C GLY A 69 11.88 -8.73 4.30
N VAL A 70 11.09 -9.48 3.50
CA VAL A 70 10.85 -9.14 2.08
C VAL A 70 10.24 -7.77 1.93
N GLU A 71 9.26 -7.42 2.78
CA GLU A 71 8.57 -6.14 2.71
C GLU A 71 9.54 -4.98 2.99
N GLU A 72 10.35 -5.10 4.06
CA GLU A 72 11.38 -4.12 4.41
C GLU A 72 12.46 -4.01 3.32
N ALA A 73 12.92 -5.14 2.79
CA ALA A 73 14.00 -5.18 1.81
C ALA A 73 13.60 -4.66 0.42
N THR A 74 12.30 -4.74 0.09
CA THR A 74 11.69 -4.19 -1.13
C THR A 74 11.16 -2.77 -0.94
N THR A 75 11.35 -2.17 0.24
CA THR A 75 10.87 -0.83 0.54
C THR A 75 11.64 0.22 -0.26
N LEU A 76 10.93 1.08 -0.98
CA LEU A 76 11.43 2.28 -1.64
C LEU A 76 10.70 3.50 -1.08
N VAL A 77 11.44 4.40 -0.45
CA VAL A 77 10.92 5.67 0.07
C VAL A 77 11.10 6.76 -0.98
N ASP A 78 10.07 7.56 -1.19
CA ASP A 78 10.09 8.69 -2.10
C ASP A 78 9.19 9.83 -1.58
N VAL A 79 9.22 10.96 -2.26
CA VAL A 79 8.45 12.17 -1.93
C VAL A 79 7.67 12.62 -3.15
N ALA A 80 6.36 12.78 -2.99
CA ALA A 80 5.49 13.38 -3.99
C ALA A 80 5.30 14.86 -3.66
N GLU A 81 5.86 15.72 -4.51
CA GLU A 81 5.64 17.17 -4.46
C GLU A 81 4.24 17.52 -4.99
N ASP A 82 3.68 18.61 -4.48
CA ASP A 82 2.32 19.10 -4.78
C ASP A 82 1.20 18.07 -4.50
N VAL A 83 1.39 17.20 -3.49
CA VAL A 83 0.44 16.17 -3.06
C VAL A 83 0.23 16.29 -1.53
N PRO A 84 -1.02 16.33 -1.04
CA PRO A 84 -2.29 16.27 -1.78
C PRO A 84 -2.68 17.57 -2.52
N TRP A 85 -2.00 18.68 -2.23
CA TRP A 85 -2.30 20.00 -2.78
C TRP A 85 -1.01 20.71 -3.19
N SER A 86 -1.13 21.74 -4.04
CA SER A 86 0.02 22.54 -4.44
C SER A 86 0.71 23.18 -3.22
N GLY A 87 2.04 23.14 -3.21
CA GLY A 87 2.88 23.61 -2.11
C GLY A 87 3.01 22.63 -0.94
N GLN A 88 2.39 21.44 -1.00
CA GLN A 88 2.57 20.39 -0.01
C GLN A 88 3.35 19.21 -0.58
N SER A 89 4.13 18.53 0.25
CA SER A 89 4.80 17.30 -0.12
C SER A 89 4.33 16.15 0.76
N THR A 90 4.22 14.97 0.15
CA THR A 90 3.85 13.73 0.83
C THR A 90 5.00 12.75 0.73
N LYS A 91 5.59 12.39 1.88
CA LYS A 91 6.54 11.29 1.97
C LYS A 91 5.78 9.97 2.00
N TYR A 92 6.17 9.03 1.16
CA TYR A 92 5.54 7.72 1.08
C TYR A 92 6.58 6.62 0.88
N ALA A 93 6.16 5.38 1.09
CA ALA A 93 6.99 4.21 0.86
C ALA A 93 6.22 3.13 0.09
N PHE A 94 6.77 2.70 -1.04
CA PHE A 94 6.32 1.49 -1.72
C PHE A 94 7.05 0.27 -1.17
N SER A 95 6.38 -0.88 -1.15
CA SER A 95 6.98 -2.18 -0.83
C SER A 95 6.19 -3.31 -1.49
N VAL A 96 6.77 -4.50 -1.56
CA VAL A 96 6.02 -5.72 -1.87
C VAL A 96 5.60 -6.35 -0.55
N TYR A 97 4.29 -6.39 -0.29
CA TYR A 97 3.75 -7.15 0.85
C TYR A 97 3.69 -8.63 0.48
N PRO A 98 4.45 -9.51 1.15
CA PRO A 98 4.50 -10.92 0.81
C PRO A 98 3.21 -11.62 1.28
N ALA A 99 2.43 -12.15 0.34
CA ALA A 99 1.26 -12.97 0.65
C ALA A 99 1.59 -14.47 0.60
N GLU A 100 2.65 -14.86 -0.12
CA GLU A 100 3.17 -16.22 -0.17
C GLU A 100 4.67 -16.18 -0.46
N CYS A 101 5.45 -17.05 0.19
CA CYS A 101 6.88 -17.11 -0.05
C CYS A 101 7.42 -18.52 0.16
N GLY A 102 8.33 -18.93 -0.73
CA GLY A 102 8.95 -20.24 -0.73
C GLY A 102 9.73 -20.51 -2.02
N GLY A 103 10.64 -21.50 -2.00
CA GLY A 103 11.37 -21.92 -3.19
C GLY A 103 12.21 -20.82 -3.87
N GLY A 104 12.74 -19.87 -3.08
CA GLY A 104 13.53 -18.74 -3.59
C GLY A 104 12.71 -17.63 -4.25
N ARG A 105 11.39 -17.60 -3.99
CA ARG A 105 10.47 -16.62 -4.57
C ARG A 105 9.49 -16.09 -3.53
N ALA A 106 9.09 -14.84 -3.72
CA ALA A 106 8.00 -14.21 -2.98
C ALA A 106 6.94 -13.73 -3.95
N PHE A 107 5.70 -14.10 -3.68
CA PHE A 107 4.52 -13.62 -4.36
C PHE A 107 3.77 -12.67 -3.43
N GLY A 108 3.45 -11.48 -3.91
CA GLY A 108 2.87 -10.44 -3.08
C GLY A 108 2.07 -9.43 -3.86
N PHE A 109 1.75 -8.35 -3.18
CA PHE A 109 1.00 -7.22 -3.71
C PHE A 109 1.76 -5.92 -3.47
N ILE A 110 1.47 -4.91 -4.27
CA ILE A 110 2.04 -3.57 -4.07
C ILE A 110 1.41 -2.95 -2.82
N ALA A 111 2.25 -2.60 -1.86
CA ALA A 111 1.87 -1.84 -0.68
C ALA A 111 2.40 -0.42 -0.77
N LEU A 112 1.58 0.55 -0.38
CA LEU A 112 1.91 1.96 -0.22
C LEU A 112 1.68 2.36 1.23
N LYS A 113 2.69 2.98 1.86
CA LYS A 113 2.62 3.47 3.23
C LYS A 113 2.78 4.99 3.24
N ILE A 114 1.95 5.67 4.02
CA ILE A 114 1.98 7.13 4.18
C ILE A 114 1.87 7.45 5.67
N ASN A 115 2.78 8.28 6.17
CA ASN A 115 2.67 8.83 7.52
C ASN A 115 2.06 10.23 7.43
N VAL A 116 1.03 10.47 8.23
CA VAL A 116 0.20 11.67 8.15
C VAL A 116 0.11 12.32 9.52
N GLU A 117 0.39 13.62 9.58
CA GLU A 117 0.20 14.43 10.79
C GLU A 117 -1.29 14.51 11.17
N LEU A 118 -1.57 14.57 12.47
CA LEU A 118 -2.94 14.60 12.99
C LEU A 118 -3.84 15.67 12.33
N ASP A 119 -3.29 16.86 12.12
CA ASP A 119 -4.00 17.98 11.53
C ASP A 119 -4.30 17.79 10.04
N LYS A 120 -3.76 16.77 9.39
CA LYS A 120 -4.03 16.43 7.98
C LYS A 120 -4.97 15.23 7.81
N ALA A 121 -5.52 14.69 8.90
CA ALA A 121 -6.40 13.52 8.88
C ALA A 121 -7.68 13.71 8.02
N TYR A 122 -8.14 14.95 7.84
CA TYR A 122 -9.34 15.26 7.07
C TYR A 122 -9.16 15.19 5.55
N HIS A 123 -7.93 15.04 5.05
CA HIS A 123 -7.69 14.82 3.62
C HIS A 123 -8.12 13.41 3.20
N ASN A 124 -8.55 13.26 1.95
CA ASN A 124 -8.88 11.95 1.39
C ASN A 124 -7.61 11.19 1.02
N TRP A 125 -6.94 10.63 2.02
CA TRP A 125 -5.71 9.85 1.85
C TRP A 125 -5.91 8.59 1.01
N GLY A 126 -7.14 8.05 0.93
CA GLY A 126 -7.46 6.99 -0.02
C GLY A 126 -7.32 7.45 -1.47
N ALA A 127 -7.81 8.63 -1.81
CA ALA A 127 -7.66 9.19 -3.16
C ALA A 127 -6.20 9.50 -3.48
N VAL A 128 -5.44 10.02 -2.50
CA VAL A 128 -3.99 10.23 -2.62
C VAL A 128 -3.27 8.91 -2.87
N ALA A 129 -3.57 7.88 -2.09
CA ALA A 129 -2.97 6.57 -2.24
C ALA A 129 -3.22 5.98 -3.64
N LEU A 130 -4.44 6.08 -4.15
CA LEU A 130 -4.76 5.63 -5.51
C LEU A 130 -4.04 6.42 -6.59
N TYR A 131 -3.92 7.74 -6.42
CA TYR A 131 -3.13 8.57 -7.33
C TYR A 131 -1.67 8.11 -7.37
N LEU A 132 -1.04 7.92 -6.21
CA LEU A 132 0.34 7.46 -6.10
C LEU A 132 0.51 6.04 -6.65
N LEU A 133 -0.37 5.10 -6.30
CA LEU A 133 -0.38 3.74 -6.83
C LEU A 133 -0.48 3.74 -8.35
N ARG A 134 -1.31 4.60 -8.95
CA ARG A 134 -1.42 4.68 -10.41
C ARG A 134 -0.19 5.31 -11.06
N ASP A 135 0.31 6.41 -10.50
CA ASP A 135 1.35 7.24 -11.11
C ASP A 135 2.77 6.67 -10.93
N ARG A 136 3.02 6.00 -9.80
CA ARG A 136 4.39 5.66 -9.36
C ARG A 136 4.70 4.17 -9.34
N THR A 137 3.69 3.30 -9.44
CA THR A 137 3.94 1.83 -9.38
C THR A 137 4.87 1.35 -10.49
N GLU A 138 4.75 1.86 -11.71
CA GLU A 138 5.63 1.45 -12.81
C GLU A 138 7.10 1.81 -12.53
N GLN A 139 7.33 3.04 -12.07
CA GLN A 139 8.66 3.48 -11.66
C GLN A 139 9.21 2.61 -10.51
N TYR A 140 8.35 2.29 -9.52
CA TYR A 140 8.71 1.40 -8.42
C TYR A 140 9.11 0.01 -8.93
N LEU A 141 8.34 -0.60 -9.82
CA LEU A 141 8.64 -1.92 -10.40
C LEU A 141 9.96 -1.93 -11.18
N GLN A 142 10.27 -0.86 -11.91
CA GLN A 142 11.57 -0.73 -12.61
C GLN A 142 12.74 -0.65 -11.64
N VAL A 143 12.59 0.05 -10.51
CA VAL A 143 13.61 0.09 -9.44
C VAL A 143 13.73 -1.27 -8.77
N LEU A 144 12.60 -1.91 -8.46
CA LEU A 144 12.54 -3.23 -7.86
C LEU A 144 13.28 -4.25 -8.74
N ASN A 145 13.06 -4.22 -10.06
CA ASN A 145 13.68 -5.15 -11.01
C ASN A 145 15.21 -5.05 -11.09
N LYS A 146 15.80 -3.90 -10.71
CA LYS A 146 17.26 -3.74 -10.64
C LYS A 146 17.89 -4.48 -9.47
N LYS A 147 17.11 -4.74 -8.40
CA LYS A 147 17.58 -5.34 -7.15
C LYS A 147 17.06 -6.76 -6.95
N TYR A 148 15.83 -7.01 -7.34
CA TYR A 148 15.16 -8.31 -7.30
C TYR A 148 14.65 -8.59 -8.69
N LYS A 149 14.98 -9.74 -9.28
CA LYS A 149 14.44 -10.08 -10.59
C LYS A 149 12.91 -10.22 -10.48
N VAL A 150 12.18 -9.31 -11.12
CA VAL A 150 10.71 -9.34 -11.19
C VAL A 150 10.36 -10.36 -12.28
N LEU A 151 9.80 -11.49 -11.84
CA LEU A 151 9.43 -12.60 -12.72
C LEU A 151 8.07 -12.38 -13.35
N ASP A 152 7.16 -11.71 -12.64
CA ASP A 152 5.82 -11.40 -13.11
C ASP A 152 5.25 -10.19 -12.36
N ALA A 153 4.47 -9.36 -13.06
CA ALA A 153 3.71 -8.25 -12.50
C ALA A 153 2.42 -8.09 -13.30
N VAL A 154 1.29 -8.52 -12.74
CA VAL A 154 0.02 -8.65 -13.46
C VAL A 154 -1.06 -7.84 -12.77
N GLU A 155 -1.78 -7.03 -13.56
CA GLU A 155 -3.06 -6.47 -13.15
C GLU A 155 -4.13 -7.56 -13.22
N ILE A 156 -4.81 -7.82 -12.10
CA ILE A 156 -5.94 -8.77 -12.04
C ILE A 156 -7.22 -7.99 -12.25
N GLU A 157 -8.01 -8.43 -13.22
CA GLU A 157 -9.37 -7.96 -13.50
C GLU A 157 -10.36 -8.36 -12.41
#